data_AF-A0A7W0VQ99-F1
#
_entry.id   AF-A0A7W0VQ99-F1
#
_cell.length_a   1.000
_cell.length_b   1.000
_cell.length_c   1.000
_cell.angle_alpha   90.00
_cell.angle_beta   90.00
_cell.angle_gamma   90.00
#
_symmetry.space_group_name_H-M   'P 1'
#
loop_
_entity.id
_entity.type
_entity.pdbx_description
1 polymer ?
#
loop_
_entity_poly.entity_id
_entity_poly.type
_entity_poly.pdbx_seq_one_letter_code
_entity_poly.pdbx_strand_id
1 'polypeptide(L)'
;MRWLAPMLVLAACTSDPDPVPACDDAACAAEGKLCEADACVEPWRYGDPQWSRCPVETRATAESLAQKAAAYDARAIGLHAHPQMPWVVDVVTKPGTDPESATWRDVEAWWSGENDGLFSALVMASQAYRYAVTKDPAAREALATLLAGERLRMDITGVPGLFTRQLIPPGVTGLACPTDPMMYVPSPEKRGNRWVRIDTAGCAEVADASGALLATNHCGLQRFAGWCFLDNISQDEYIGHVFALGAIARVVDDPVLRAQAVDMLRQVSEHLAAHDMAFVDWDGRTTQWGKVYPGAPGDTPGYLAILGMSFAATAATGTGDPRLDASYRALAWDAYLDDIDQWTGPDGCGANWNN
;
A
#
# COMPACT_ATOMS: atom_id res chain seq x y z
N MET A 1 29.35 -51.86 -21.72
CA MET A 1 28.36 -51.65 -20.64
C MET A 1 28.09 -50.16 -20.51
N ARG A 2 27.08 -49.68 -21.24
CA ARG A 2 26.48 -48.35 -21.13
C ARG A 2 25.03 -48.61 -20.71
N TRP A 3 24.61 -48.07 -19.57
CA TRP A 3 23.22 -48.14 -19.15
C TRP A 3 22.47 -46.99 -19.82
N LEU A 4 21.64 -47.34 -20.79
CA LEU A 4 20.59 -46.49 -21.37
C LEU A 4 19.36 -46.64 -20.48
N ALA A 5 18.93 -45.57 -19.83
CA ALA A 5 17.58 -45.45 -19.27
C ALA A 5 16.66 -44.83 -20.33
N PRO A 6 15.44 -45.35 -20.53
CA PRO A 6 14.55 -44.88 -21.59
C PRO A 6 13.85 -43.59 -21.17
N MET A 7 13.86 -42.58 -22.05
CA MET A 7 12.91 -41.48 -22.00
C MET A 7 11.51 -42.05 -22.26
N LEU A 8 10.67 -42.09 -21.22
CA LEU A 8 9.23 -42.16 -21.39
C LEU A 8 8.76 -40.81 -21.92
N VAL A 9 8.55 -40.75 -23.24
CA VAL A 9 7.69 -39.72 -23.83
C VAL A 9 6.26 -40.14 -23.51
N LEU A 10 5.64 -39.47 -22.54
CA LEU A 10 4.20 -39.50 -22.36
C LEU A 10 3.59 -38.72 -23.53
N ALA A 11 3.37 -39.42 -24.64
CA ALA A 11 2.48 -38.96 -25.69
C ALA A 11 1.05 -39.01 -25.14
N ALA A 12 0.52 -37.85 -24.74
CA ALA A 12 -0.92 -37.70 -24.56
C ALA A 12 -1.56 -37.73 -25.95
N CYS A 13 -2.26 -38.83 -26.25
CA CYS A 13 -3.18 -38.89 -27.38
C CYS A 13 -4.44 -38.10 -27.02
N THR A 14 -4.53 -36.85 -27.46
CA THR A 14 -5.81 -36.16 -27.66
C THR A 14 -5.93 -35.78 -29.14
N SER A 15 -6.97 -36.31 -29.78
CA SER A 15 -7.29 -36.13 -31.19
C SER A 15 -8.12 -34.86 -31.37
N ASP A 16 -7.40 -33.75 -31.53
CA ASP A 16 -7.67 -32.58 -32.36
C ASP A 16 -6.80 -31.43 -31.79
N PRO A 17 -6.02 -30.70 -32.61
CA PRO A 17 -5.48 -29.43 -32.13
C PRO A 17 -6.68 -28.55 -31.80
N ASP A 18 -6.74 -28.01 -30.59
CA ASP A 18 -7.68 -26.93 -30.28
C ASP A 18 -7.61 -25.94 -31.44
N PRO A 19 -8.76 -25.51 -32.01
CA PRO A 19 -8.75 -24.58 -33.12
C PRO A 19 -7.89 -23.40 -32.71
N VAL A 20 -6.84 -23.13 -33.51
CA VAL A 20 -6.00 -21.94 -33.32
C VAL A 20 -6.98 -20.78 -33.13
N PRO A 21 -6.92 -20.06 -32.00
CA PRO A 21 -7.84 -18.96 -31.77
C PRO A 21 -7.80 -18.05 -33.00
N ALA A 22 -8.96 -17.77 -33.57
CA ALA A 22 -9.06 -16.86 -34.72
C ALA A 22 -8.86 -15.41 -34.27
N CYS A 23 -8.95 -15.14 -32.97
CA CYS A 23 -8.53 -13.88 -32.40
C CYS A 23 -6.99 -13.78 -32.32
N ASP A 24 -6.49 -12.56 -32.47
CA ASP A 24 -5.07 -12.25 -32.32
C ASP A 24 -4.79 -11.93 -30.85
N ASP A 25 -4.02 -12.81 -30.18
CA ASP A 25 -3.62 -12.66 -28.78
C ASP A 25 -3.01 -11.29 -28.48
N ALA A 26 -2.14 -10.78 -29.35
CA ALA A 26 -1.46 -9.52 -29.15
C ALA A 26 -2.43 -8.34 -29.31
N ALA A 27 -3.36 -8.43 -30.26
CA ALA A 27 -4.41 -7.42 -30.44
C ALA A 27 -5.39 -7.41 -29.25
N CYS A 28 -5.84 -8.58 -28.78
CA CYS A 28 -6.70 -8.66 -27.60
C CYS A 28 -6.00 -8.13 -26.35
N ALA A 29 -4.72 -8.49 -26.15
CA ALA A 29 -3.94 -8.00 -25.02
C ALA A 29 -3.73 -6.48 -25.04
N ALA A 30 -3.61 -5.87 -26.23
CA ALA A 30 -3.52 -4.40 -26.38
C ALA A 30 -4.81 -3.67 -25.92
N GLU A 31 -5.95 -4.36 -25.96
CA GLU A 31 -7.23 -3.89 -25.42
C GLU A 31 -7.48 -4.30 -23.95
N GLY A 32 -6.54 -5.02 -23.32
CA GLY A 32 -6.71 -5.57 -21.97
C GLY A 32 -7.64 -6.79 -21.91
N LYS A 33 -7.85 -7.49 -23.03
CA LYS A 33 -8.71 -8.65 -23.19
C LYS A 33 -7.90 -9.93 -23.39
N LEU A 34 -8.56 -11.07 -23.24
CA LEU A 34 -8.00 -12.39 -23.54
C LEU A 34 -8.63 -12.92 -24.82
N CYS A 35 -7.84 -13.60 -25.64
CA CYS A 35 -8.34 -14.26 -26.83
C CYS A 35 -8.96 -15.60 -26.45
N GLU A 36 -10.25 -15.77 -26.73
CA GLU A 36 -10.99 -17.01 -26.53
C GLU A 36 -11.74 -17.36 -27.80
N ALA A 37 -11.41 -18.52 -28.39
CA ALA A 37 -11.94 -18.97 -29.67
C ALA A 37 -11.75 -17.93 -30.79
N ASP A 38 -12.82 -17.24 -31.21
CA ASP A 38 -12.84 -16.26 -32.30
C ASP A 38 -13.09 -14.82 -31.83
N ALA A 39 -12.98 -14.55 -30.52
CA ALA A 39 -13.26 -13.24 -29.95
C ALA A 39 -12.25 -12.81 -28.87
N CYS A 40 -12.04 -11.50 -28.77
CA CYS A 40 -11.46 -10.91 -27.57
C CYS A 40 -12.54 -10.84 -26.48
N VAL A 41 -12.37 -11.61 -25.41
CA VAL A 41 -13.25 -11.63 -24.26
C VAL A 41 -12.62 -10.87 -23.09
N GLU A 42 -13.47 -10.33 -22.23
CA GLU A 42 -12.99 -9.73 -20.99
C GLU A 42 -12.28 -10.79 -20.13
N PRO A 43 -11.18 -10.48 -19.42
CA PRO A 43 -10.44 -11.48 -18.65
C PRO A 43 -11.28 -12.23 -17.62
N TRP A 44 -12.30 -11.58 -17.04
CA TRP A 44 -13.23 -12.22 -16.08
C TRP A 44 -14.31 -13.10 -16.73
N ARG A 45 -14.39 -13.13 -18.06
CA ARG A 45 -15.25 -14.04 -18.85
C ARG A 45 -14.47 -15.16 -19.51
N TYR A 46 -13.13 -15.10 -19.51
CA TYR A 46 -12.29 -16.12 -20.12
C TYR A 46 -12.53 -17.48 -19.45
N GLY A 47 -12.85 -18.49 -20.27
CA GLY A 47 -13.27 -19.82 -19.84
C GLY A 47 -14.70 -19.89 -19.30
N ASP A 48 -15.50 -18.82 -19.45
CA ASP A 48 -16.82 -18.58 -18.87
C ASP A 48 -17.03 -19.32 -17.54
N PRO A 49 -16.24 -18.97 -16.51
CA PRO A 49 -16.07 -19.81 -15.33
C PRO A 49 -17.43 -20.03 -14.65
N GLN A 50 -17.90 -21.28 -14.74
CA GLN A 50 -19.13 -21.69 -14.10
C GLN A 50 -18.87 -21.91 -12.61
N TRP A 51 -19.16 -20.89 -11.81
CA TRP A 51 -19.09 -20.99 -10.36
C TRP A 51 -20.21 -21.90 -9.86
N SER A 52 -19.84 -22.98 -9.16
CA SER A 52 -20.82 -23.85 -8.52
C SER A 52 -21.67 -23.03 -7.55
N ARG A 53 -23.00 -23.15 -7.69
CA ARG A 53 -23.90 -22.62 -6.67
C ARG A 53 -23.91 -23.63 -5.52
N CYS A 54 -23.72 -23.16 -4.30
CA CYS A 54 -23.83 -23.97 -3.08
C CYS A 54 -25.17 -23.68 -2.38
N PRO A 55 -26.31 -24.21 -2.88
CA PRO A 55 -27.64 -23.89 -2.37
C PRO A 55 -27.90 -24.34 -0.92
N VAL A 56 -27.00 -25.14 -0.34
CA VAL A 56 -27.08 -25.66 1.04
C VAL A 56 -25.87 -25.24 1.89
N GLU A 57 -25.09 -24.24 1.47
CA GLU A 57 -24.03 -23.69 2.33
C GLU A 57 -24.66 -22.92 3.49
N THR A 58 -24.64 -23.50 4.69
CA THR A 58 -25.30 -22.97 5.88
C THR A 58 -24.66 -21.67 6.40
N ARG A 59 -23.45 -21.34 5.93
CA ARG A 59 -22.77 -20.06 6.20
C ARG A 59 -23.02 -19.00 5.13
N ALA A 60 -23.69 -19.35 4.02
CA ALA A 60 -24.00 -18.39 2.98
C ALA A 60 -25.05 -17.40 3.47
N THR A 61 -24.93 -16.15 3.05
CA THR A 61 -25.91 -15.11 3.34
C THR A 61 -26.65 -14.75 2.04
N ALA A 62 -27.84 -14.15 2.14
CA ALA A 62 -28.69 -13.86 0.99
C ALA A 62 -28.11 -12.74 0.10
N GLU A 63 -27.22 -11.92 0.64
CA GLU A 63 -26.60 -10.80 -0.03
C GLU A 63 -25.59 -11.26 -1.09
N SER A 64 -25.66 -10.65 -2.26
CA SER A 64 -24.62 -10.72 -3.28
C SER A 64 -23.28 -10.15 -2.78
N LEU A 65 -22.18 -10.53 -3.42
CA LEU A 65 -20.86 -9.95 -3.14
C LEU A 65 -20.86 -8.42 -3.29
N ALA A 66 -21.60 -7.88 -4.28
CA ALA A 66 -21.74 -6.45 -4.48
C ALA A 66 -22.46 -5.76 -3.30
N GLN A 67 -23.51 -6.38 -2.76
CA GLN A 67 -24.20 -5.86 -1.58
C GLN A 67 -23.31 -5.90 -0.33
N LYS A 68 -22.53 -6.96 -0.15
CA LYS A 68 -21.55 -7.07 0.95
C LYS A 68 -20.46 -5.99 0.82
N ALA A 69 -19.89 -5.82 -0.36
CA ALA A 69 -18.88 -4.80 -0.63
C ALA A 69 -19.43 -3.40 -0.34
N ALA A 70 -20.64 -3.08 -0.82
CA ALA A 70 -21.28 -1.79 -0.55
C ALA A 70 -21.51 -1.55 0.96
N ALA A 71 -21.89 -2.58 1.72
CA ALA A 71 -22.04 -2.50 3.16
C ALA A 71 -20.70 -2.21 3.86
N TYR A 72 -19.64 -2.96 3.53
CA TYR A 72 -18.30 -2.75 4.11
C TYR A 72 -17.72 -1.37 3.76
N ASP A 73 -17.84 -0.94 2.51
CA ASP A 73 -17.38 0.38 2.08
C ASP A 73 -18.08 1.52 2.83
N ALA A 74 -19.41 1.39 3.03
CA ALA A 74 -20.18 2.36 3.80
C ALA A 74 -19.72 2.40 5.26
N ARG A 75 -19.36 1.27 5.87
CA ARG A 75 -18.79 1.24 7.24
C ARG A 75 -17.40 1.86 7.28
N ALA A 76 -16.51 1.50 6.35
CA ALA A 76 -15.13 1.98 6.33
C ALA A 76 -15.03 3.51 6.34
N ILE A 77 -15.86 4.19 5.57
CA ILE A 77 -15.87 5.67 5.57
C ILE A 77 -16.81 6.23 6.65
N GLY A 78 -17.98 5.63 6.86
CA GLY A 78 -19.00 6.19 7.76
C GLY A 78 -18.67 6.10 9.25
N LEU A 79 -17.92 5.08 9.66
CA LEU A 79 -17.55 4.81 11.05
C LEU A 79 -16.07 5.08 11.33
N HIS A 80 -15.18 4.64 10.43
CA HIS A 80 -13.73 4.62 10.70
C HIS A 80 -12.98 5.86 10.24
N ALA A 81 -13.64 6.83 9.58
CA ALA A 81 -13.03 8.10 9.18
C ALA A 81 -13.74 9.29 9.86
N HIS A 82 -12.94 10.15 10.50
CA HIS A 82 -13.42 11.40 11.08
C HIS A 82 -13.25 12.56 10.08
N PRO A 83 -14.10 13.60 10.07
CA PRO A 83 -13.92 14.74 9.16
C PRO A 83 -12.56 15.48 9.25
N GLN A 84 -11.87 15.38 10.39
CA GLN A 84 -10.52 15.92 10.59
C GLN A 84 -9.40 14.87 10.43
N MET A 85 -9.75 13.60 10.28
CA MET A 85 -8.85 12.49 10.04
C MET A 85 -9.30 11.79 8.76
N PRO A 86 -8.97 12.33 7.58
CA PRO A 86 -9.39 11.77 6.30
C PRO A 86 -8.63 10.47 5.94
N TRP A 87 -8.57 9.54 6.89
CA TRP A 87 -8.01 8.20 6.80
C TRP A 87 -8.80 7.28 7.74
N VAL A 88 -8.73 5.98 7.51
CA VAL A 88 -9.44 5.00 8.36
C VAL A 88 -8.57 4.61 9.56
N VAL A 89 -9.20 4.40 10.71
CA VAL A 89 -8.57 3.86 11.92
C VAL A 89 -9.53 2.92 12.66
N ASP A 90 -9.01 2.10 13.56
CA ASP A 90 -9.84 1.31 14.46
C ASP A 90 -10.57 2.21 15.46
N VAL A 91 -11.75 1.76 15.91
CA VAL A 91 -12.61 2.56 16.79
C VAL A 91 -13.21 1.73 17.91
N VAL A 92 -13.39 2.38 19.05
CA VAL A 92 -14.28 1.93 20.12
C VAL A 92 -15.52 2.82 20.09
N THR A 93 -16.70 2.21 19.92
CA THR A 93 -17.98 2.92 19.96
C THR A 93 -18.47 3.09 21.39
N LYS A 94 -19.26 4.13 21.64
CA LYS A 94 -19.90 4.38 22.94
C LYS A 94 -20.73 3.17 23.39
N PRO A 95 -20.79 2.88 24.70
CA PRO A 95 -21.61 1.79 25.24
C PRO A 95 -23.07 1.88 24.78
N GLY A 96 -23.63 0.75 24.33
CA GLY A 96 -25.02 0.65 23.86
C GLY A 96 -25.26 1.13 22.43
N THR A 97 -24.21 1.54 21.71
CA THR A 97 -24.28 1.80 20.26
C THR A 97 -24.46 0.49 19.52
N ASP A 98 -25.41 0.44 18.59
CA ASP A 98 -25.50 -0.65 17.64
C ASP A 98 -24.33 -0.57 16.65
N PRO A 99 -23.41 -1.55 16.66
CA PRO A 99 -22.24 -1.49 15.81
C PRO A 99 -22.61 -1.47 14.34
N GLU A 100 -23.79 -1.97 13.91
CA GLU A 100 -24.21 -2.01 12.49
C GLU A 100 -24.68 -0.66 11.92
N SER A 101 -25.14 0.24 12.79
CA SER A 101 -25.63 1.57 12.41
C SER A 101 -24.76 2.73 12.89
N ALA A 102 -23.73 2.44 13.71
CA ALA A 102 -22.76 3.40 14.21
C ALA A 102 -22.09 4.22 13.10
N THR A 103 -21.84 5.49 13.41
CA THR A 103 -21.05 6.42 12.60
C THR A 103 -19.87 6.97 13.41
N TRP A 104 -19.01 7.77 12.79
CA TRP A 104 -17.92 8.46 13.50
C TRP A 104 -18.39 9.29 14.71
N ARG A 105 -19.67 9.71 14.75
CA ARG A 105 -20.25 10.46 15.87
C ARG A 105 -20.47 9.61 17.11
N ASP A 106 -20.51 8.29 16.93
CA ASP A 106 -20.75 7.31 17.97
C ASP A 106 -19.44 6.74 18.53
N VAL A 107 -18.30 7.17 17.99
CA VAL A 107 -16.97 6.80 18.47
C VAL A 107 -16.70 7.46 19.84
N GLU A 108 -16.22 6.66 20.78
CA GLU A 108 -15.75 7.07 22.10
C GLU A 108 -14.23 7.25 22.10
N ALA A 109 -13.51 6.33 21.47
CA ALA A 109 -12.06 6.38 21.34
C ALA A 109 -11.62 5.91 19.94
N TRP A 110 -10.61 6.58 19.40
CA TRP A 110 -9.96 6.22 18.15
C TRP A 110 -8.68 5.47 18.48
N TRP A 111 -8.53 4.26 17.95
CA TRP A 111 -7.37 3.40 18.18
C TRP A 111 -6.44 3.50 16.98
N SER A 112 -5.53 4.47 17.03
CA SER A 112 -4.49 4.59 16.01
C SER A 112 -3.41 3.52 16.23
N GLY A 113 -3.17 2.69 15.22
CA GLY A 113 -2.21 1.58 15.19
C GLY A 113 -0.96 1.91 14.37
N GLU A 114 0.16 1.22 14.62
CA GLU A 114 1.49 1.54 14.03
C GLU A 114 1.55 1.43 12.50
N ASN A 115 0.47 1.01 11.84
CA ASN A 115 0.34 0.79 10.41
C ASN A 115 -0.99 1.31 9.84
N ASP A 116 -1.60 2.33 10.47
CA ASP A 116 -2.86 2.89 9.99
C ASP A 116 -2.76 3.43 8.55
N GLY A 117 -1.56 3.85 8.12
CA GLY A 117 -1.31 4.28 6.75
C GLY A 117 -1.53 3.15 5.76
N LEU A 118 -0.94 1.98 6.02
CA LEU A 118 -1.12 0.76 5.23
C LEU A 118 -2.59 0.38 5.12
N PHE A 119 -3.30 0.24 6.24
CA PHE A 119 -4.71 -0.18 6.23
C PHE A 119 -5.61 0.85 5.53
N SER A 120 -5.35 2.14 5.74
CA SER A 120 -6.05 3.20 5.01
C SER A 120 -5.77 3.18 3.51
N ALA A 121 -4.54 2.86 3.11
CA ALA A 121 -4.19 2.70 1.70
C ALA A 121 -4.90 1.48 1.08
N LEU A 122 -5.10 0.38 1.82
CA LEU A 122 -5.86 -0.77 1.31
C LEU A 122 -7.34 -0.42 1.07
N VAL A 123 -7.96 0.36 1.96
CA VAL A 123 -9.31 0.90 1.71
C VAL A 123 -9.29 1.84 0.50
N MET A 124 -8.26 2.67 0.37
CA MET A 124 -8.11 3.56 -0.78
C MET A 124 -8.00 2.78 -2.11
N ALA A 125 -7.22 1.69 -2.13
CA ALA A 125 -7.11 0.81 -3.28
C ALA A 125 -8.46 0.15 -3.63
N SER A 126 -9.24 -0.29 -2.63
CA SER A 126 -10.56 -0.86 -2.87
C SER A 126 -11.49 0.15 -3.54
N GLN A 127 -11.47 1.41 -3.09
CA GLN A 127 -12.24 2.48 -3.71
C GLN A 127 -11.76 2.82 -5.12
N ALA A 128 -10.45 2.70 -5.41
CA ALA A 128 -9.89 2.90 -6.75
C ALA A 128 -10.48 1.90 -7.75
N TYR A 129 -10.48 0.61 -7.39
CA TYR A 129 -11.08 -0.43 -8.23
C TYR A 129 -12.60 -0.28 -8.34
N ARG A 130 -13.29 0.01 -7.24
CA ARG A 130 -14.74 0.26 -7.26
C ARG A 130 -15.07 1.41 -8.21
N TYR A 131 -14.40 2.55 -8.07
CA TYR A 131 -14.63 3.71 -8.94
C TYR A 131 -14.32 3.39 -10.41
N ALA A 132 -13.20 2.71 -10.68
CA ALA A 132 -12.80 2.37 -12.04
C ALA A 132 -13.89 1.57 -12.80
N VAL A 133 -14.54 0.62 -12.12
CA VAL A 133 -15.57 -0.25 -12.73
C VAL A 133 -16.97 0.37 -12.70
N THR A 134 -17.34 1.08 -11.63
CA THR A 134 -18.73 1.52 -11.41
C THR A 134 -18.97 2.99 -11.73
N LYS A 135 -17.90 3.80 -11.71
CA LYS A 135 -17.97 5.27 -11.77
C LYS A 135 -18.84 5.89 -10.67
N ASP A 136 -19.01 5.20 -9.56
CA ASP A 136 -19.82 5.66 -8.43
C ASP A 136 -19.23 6.93 -7.81
N PRO A 137 -19.97 8.05 -7.75
CA PRO A 137 -19.49 9.29 -7.15
C PRO A 137 -19.13 9.15 -5.67
N ALA A 138 -19.74 8.22 -4.92
CA ALA A 138 -19.36 7.98 -3.53
C ALA A 138 -17.95 7.36 -3.42
N ALA A 139 -17.58 6.46 -4.34
CA ALA A 139 -16.23 5.89 -4.38
C ALA A 139 -15.19 6.96 -4.75
N ARG A 140 -15.54 7.89 -5.65
CA ARG A 140 -14.70 9.05 -5.98
C ARG A 140 -14.47 9.96 -4.77
N GLU A 141 -15.52 10.30 -4.03
CA GLU A 141 -15.41 11.15 -2.81
C GLU A 141 -14.59 10.46 -1.71
N ALA A 142 -14.73 9.13 -1.56
CA ALA A 142 -13.92 8.35 -0.66
C ALA A 142 -12.42 8.39 -1.06
N LEU A 143 -12.11 8.25 -2.36
CA LEU A 143 -10.74 8.43 -2.87
C LEU A 143 -10.19 9.83 -2.59
N ALA A 144 -10.97 10.88 -2.84
CA ALA A 144 -10.57 12.26 -2.59
C ALA A 144 -10.25 12.49 -1.10
N THR A 145 -11.06 11.90 -0.22
CA THR A 145 -10.83 11.93 1.22
C THR A 145 -9.53 11.21 1.57
N LEU A 146 -9.38 9.95 1.18
CA LEU A 146 -8.23 9.13 1.56
C LEU A 146 -6.90 9.66 0.98
N LEU A 147 -6.89 10.17 -0.26
CA LEU A 147 -5.73 10.83 -0.85
C LEU A 147 -5.32 12.09 -0.09
N ALA A 148 -6.28 12.86 0.44
CA ALA A 148 -5.96 14.01 1.27
C ALA A 148 -5.31 13.60 2.60
N GLY A 149 -5.77 12.49 3.20
CA GLY A 149 -5.12 11.88 4.37
C GLY A 149 -3.72 11.38 4.09
N GLU A 150 -3.54 10.71 2.96
CA GLU A 150 -2.26 10.21 2.50
C GLU A 150 -1.24 11.35 2.27
N ARG A 151 -1.71 12.46 1.68
CA ARG A 151 -0.90 13.67 1.52
C ARG A 151 -0.51 14.27 2.86
N LEU A 152 -1.42 14.33 3.83
CA LEU A 152 -1.11 14.80 5.20
C LEU A 152 -0.03 13.93 5.87
N ARG A 153 -0.07 12.59 5.68
CA ARG A 153 0.92 11.67 6.22
C ARG A 153 2.32 11.91 5.66
N MET A 154 2.44 12.30 4.40
CA MET A 154 3.72 12.68 3.81
C MET A 154 4.13 14.08 4.26
N ASP A 155 3.24 15.06 4.12
CA ASP A 155 3.54 16.47 4.35
C ASP A 155 4.05 16.74 5.78
N ILE A 156 3.52 16.04 6.80
CA ILE A 156 3.94 16.27 8.20
C ILE A 156 5.39 15.88 8.47
N THR A 157 5.94 14.93 7.71
CA THR A 157 7.34 14.52 7.90
C THR A 157 8.29 15.59 7.38
N GLY A 158 7.84 16.50 6.52
CA GLY A 158 8.68 17.48 5.83
C GLY A 158 9.68 16.87 4.84
N VAL A 159 9.59 15.57 4.57
CA VAL A 159 10.50 14.83 3.69
C VAL A 159 9.70 14.27 2.51
N PRO A 160 9.94 14.74 1.27
CA PRO A 160 9.30 14.20 0.09
C PRO A 160 9.48 12.68 -0.02
N GLY A 161 8.38 11.98 -0.29
CA GLY A 161 8.36 10.53 -0.44
C GLY A 161 8.37 9.74 0.87
N LEU A 162 8.37 10.42 2.03
CA LEU A 162 8.35 9.80 3.34
C LEU A 162 6.98 9.97 4.01
N PHE A 163 6.20 8.89 4.10
CA PHE A 163 4.97 8.82 4.92
C PHE A 163 5.29 8.50 6.38
N THR A 164 4.51 9.08 7.30
CA THR A 164 4.50 8.67 8.71
C THR A 164 3.63 7.43 8.97
N ARG A 165 4.01 6.64 9.98
CA ARG A 165 3.28 5.46 10.47
C ARG A 165 1.92 5.83 11.06
N GLN A 166 1.95 6.78 11.99
CA GLN A 166 0.79 7.28 12.70
C GLN A 166 0.76 8.80 12.63
N LEU A 167 -0.45 9.34 12.67
CA LEU A 167 -0.70 10.76 12.55
C LEU A 167 -1.85 11.15 13.48
N ILE A 168 -1.57 12.02 14.43
CA ILE A 168 -2.50 12.41 15.48
C ILE A 168 -2.74 13.91 15.42
N PRO A 169 -3.93 14.37 14.97
CA PRO A 169 -4.29 15.77 15.02
C PRO A 169 -4.71 16.20 16.44
N PRO A 170 -4.56 17.49 16.78
CA PRO A 170 -5.16 18.04 17.99
C PRO A 170 -6.68 18.21 17.82
N GLY A 171 -7.41 18.18 18.94
CA GLY A 171 -8.82 18.59 18.97
C GLY A 171 -9.84 17.53 18.51
N VAL A 172 -9.41 16.30 18.23
CA VAL A 172 -10.31 15.16 17.97
C VAL A 172 -10.66 14.48 19.29
N THR A 173 -11.93 14.51 19.69
CA THR A 173 -12.38 13.80 20.90
C THR A 173 -12.10 12.30 20.79
N GLY A 174 -11.53 11.71 21.85
CA GLY A 174 -11.19 10.29 21.89
C GLY A 174 -9.85 9.94 21.23
N LEU A 175 -9.07 10.93 20.79
CA LEU A 175 -7.71 10.78 20.27
C LEU A 175 -6.81 11.89 20.83
N ALA A 176 -5.60 11.55 21.24
CA ALA A 176 -4.64 12.55 21.71
C ALA A 176 -3.21 12.08 21.46
N CYS A 177 -2.32 13.04 21.27
CA CYS A 177 -0.89 12.78 21.32
C CYS A 177 -0.52 12.12 22.66
N PRO A 178 0.49 11.23 22.66
CA PRO A 178 1.11 10.73 23.88
C PRO A 178 1.44 11.81 24.90
N THR A 179 1.10 11.57 26.17
CA THR A 179 1.38 12.50 27.28
C THR A 179 2.67 12.19 28.01
N ASP A 180 3.16 10.94 27.94
CA ASP A 180 4.45 10.55 28.50
C ASP A 180 5.59 11.11 27.63
N PRO A 181 6.41 12.06 28.16
CA PRO A 181 7.54 12.60 27.41
C PRO A 181 8.56 11.51 27.04
N MET A 182 8.61 10.41 27.79
CA MET A 182 9.48 9.28 27.49
C MET A 182 9.06 8.51 26.24
N MET A 183 7.97 8.87 25.57
CA MET A 183 7.64 8.37 24.23
C MET A 183 8.29 9.18 23.09
N TYR A 184 8.80 10.38 23.40
CA TYR A 184 9.41 11.30 22.44
C TYR A 184 10.94 11.30 22.45
N VAL A 185 11.59 10.53 23.32
CA VAL A 185 13.07 10.47 23.37
C VAL A 185 13.60 9.70 22.16
N PRO A 186 14.38 10.28 21.23
CA PRO A 186 14.78 9.57 20.02
C PRO A 186 15.51 8.24 20.32
N SER A 187 15.21 7.20 19.53
CA SER A 187 15.94 5.93 19.62
C SER A 187 17.30 6.10 18.94
N PRO A 188 18.46 5.90 19.62
CA PRO A 188 19.78 6.20 19.05
C PRO A 188 20.06 5.50 17.71
N GLU A 189 19.66 4.24 17.59
CA GLU A 189 19.85 3.40 16.40
C GLU A 189 18.55 3.20 15.60
N LYS A 190 17.51 4.02 15.82
CA LYS A 190 16.17 3.85 15.19
C LYS A 190 15.55 2.46 15.41
N ARG A 191 16.00 1.68 16.40
CA ARG A 191 15.46 0.32 16.68
C ARG A 191 14.04 0.30 17.24
N GLY A 192 13.50 1.45 17.64
CA GLY A 192 12.16 1.57 18.19
C GLY A 192 11.49 2.80 17.62
N ASN A 193 10.18 2.70 17.42
CA ASN A 193 9.34 3.78 16.91
C ASN A 193 9.12 4.81 18.02
N ARG A 194 9.31 6.09 17.70
CA ARG A 194 9.26 7.19 18.65
C ARG A 194 8.37 8.29 18.13
N TRP A 195 7.67 8.91 19.07
CA TRP A 195 6.78 9.99 18.74
C TRP A 195 7.55 11.28 18.52
N VAL A 196 7.04 12.09 17.61
CA VAL A 196 7.51 13.43 17.30
C VAL A 196 6.32 14.36 17.40
N ARG A 197 6.45 15.43 18.17
CA ARG A 197 5.44 16.48 18.25
C ARG A 197 5.84 17.63 17.34
N ILE A 198 4.87 18.33 16.75
CA ILE A 198 5.14 19.61 16.10
C ILE A 198 4.75 20.73 17.06
N ASP A 199 5.70 21.57 17.42
CA ASP A 199 5.48 22.67 18.34
C ASP A 199 4.64 23.80 17.72
N THR A 200 4.33 24.81 18.52
CA THR A 200 3.54 25.98 18.06
C THR A 200 4.26 26.86 17.03
N ALA A 201 5.59 26.74 16.89
CA ALA A 201 6.37 27.44 15.87
C ALA A 201 6.46 26.65 14.55
N GLY A 202 5.96 25.41 14.53
CA GLY A 202 6.02 24.52 13.37
C GLY A 202 7.37 23.80 13.24
N CYS A 203 8.04 23.53 14.37
CA CYS A 203 9.25 22.73 14.44
C CYS A 203 8.96 21.37 15.07
N ALA A 204 9.60 20.31 14.55
CA ALA A 204 9.58 19.00 15.18
C ALA A 204 10.27 19.09 16.55
N GLU A 205 9.66 18.47 17.54
CA GLU A 205 10.01 18.52 18.95
C GLU A 205 10.09 17.10 19.50
N VAL A 206 11.19 16.81 20.18
CA VAL A 206 11.51 15.50 20.76
C VAL A 206 11.92 15.68 22.22
N ALA A 207 11.93 14.61 23.02
CA ALA A 207 12.38 14.69 24.40
C ALA A 207 13.88 14.33 24.54
N ASP A 208 14.57 14.94 25.51
CA ASP A 208 15.87 14.46 25.96
C ASP A 208 15.74 13.29 26.95
N ALA A 209 16.87 12.75 27.42
CA ALA A 209 16.88 11.63 28.36
C ALA A 209 16.21 11.91 29.72
N SER A 210 15.94 13.18 30.05
CA SER A 210 15.21 13.59 31.25
C SER A 210 13.70 13.76 31.01
N GLY A 211 13.26 13.67 29.76
CA GLY A 211 11.88 13.94 29.34
C GLY A 211 11.60 15.41 29.04
N ALA A 212 12.61 16.28 29.01
CA ALA A 212 12.42 17.67 28.61
C ALA A 212 12.23 17.74 27.10
N LEU A 213 11.12 18.34 26.64
CA LEU A 213 10.83 18.52 25.23
C LEU A 213 11.64 19.68 24.64
N LEU A 214 12.26 19.43 23.50
CA LEU A 214 13.21 20.30 22.83
C LEU A 214 12.84 20.39 21.35
N ALA A 215 12.68 21.61 20.85
CA ALA A 215 12.53 21.85 19.42
C ALA A 215 13.84 21.48 18.69
N THR A 216 13.68 20.90 17.50
CA THR A 216 14.77 20.57 16.59
C THR A 216 14.89 21.65 15.50
N ASN A 217 15.89 21.51 14.63
CA ASN A 217 16.03 22.38 13.46
C ASN A 217 15.11 21.98 12.29
N HIS A 218 14.38 20.87 12.41
CA HIS A 218 13.43 20.42 11.39
C HIS A 218 12.12 21.21 11.55
N CYS A 219 11.97 22.27 10.76
CA CYS A 219 10.91 23.26 10.88
C CYS A 219 10.22 23.54 9.54
N GLY A 220 9.25 24.45 9.54
CA GLY A 220 8.44 24.76 8.36
C GLY A 220 7.12 23.99 8.31
N LEU A 221 6.74 23.39 9.44
CA LEU A 221 5.56 22.54 9.60
C LEU A 221 4.45 23.28 10.34
N GLN A 222 4.29 24.60 10.14
CA GLN A 222 3.31 25.42 10.89
C GLN A 222 1.87 24.92 10.74
N ARG A 223 1.53 24.34 9.59
CA ARG A 223 0.23 23.70 9.34
C ARG A 223 -0.08 22.58 10.33
N PHE A 224 0.96 21.94 10.86
CA PHE A 224 0.88 20.79 11.76
C PHE A 224 1.12 21.16 13.22
N ALA A 225 1.13 22.44 13.59
CA ALA A 225 1.29 22.85 14.98
C ALA A 225 0.31 22.11 15.92
N GLY A 226 0.85 21.46 16.95
CA GLY A 226 0.09 20.65 17.91
C GLY A 226 -0.24 19.22 17.46
N TRP A 227 0.18 18.81 16.26
CA TRP A 227 0.05 17.42 15.80
C TRP A 227 1.22 16.58 16.32
N CYS A 228 1.03 15.26 16.35
CA CYS A 228 2.11 14.31 16.57
C CYS A 228 2.12 13.23 15.50
N PHE A 229 3.30 12.70 15.21
CA PHE A 229 3.48 11.60 14.29
C PHE A 229 4.50 10.60 14.83
N LEU A 230 4.46 9.36 14.33
CA LEU A 230 5.33 8.28 14.77
C LEU A 230 6.41 8.03 13.72
N ASP A 231 7.67 8.13 14.14
CA ASP A 231 8.83 7.97 13.26
C ASP A 231 9.14 6.50 12.92
N ASN A 232 10.24 6.29 12.19
CA ASN A 232 10.82 4.99 11.90
C ASN A 232 9.90 4.08 11.06
N ILE A 233 9.50 4.59 9.89
CA ILE A 233 8.68 3.88 8.92
C ILE A 233 9.35 2.58 8.45
N SER A 234 8.54 1.55 8.25
CA SER A 234 8.96 0.23 7.77
C SER A 234 8.48 -0.03 6.35
N GLN A 235 9.17 -0.92 5.64
CA GLN A 235 8.89 -1.23 4.24
C GLN A 235 7.51 -1.87 3.99
N ASP A 236 6.98 -2.62 4.96
CA ASP A 236 5.66 -3.26 4.91
C ASP A 236 4.54 -2.22 4.85
N GLU A 237 4.71 -1.07 5.51
CA GLU A 237 3.77 0.05 5.41
C GLU A 237 3.64 0.54 3.96
N TYR A 238 4.78 0.67 3.26
CA TYR A 238 4.81 1.15 1.88
C TYR A 238 4.18 0.19 0.88
N ILE A 239 4.01 -1.10 1.22
CA ILE A 239 3.28 -2.03 0.35
C ILE A 239 1.87 -1.48 0.09
N GLY A 240 1.19 -1.00 1.14
CA GLY A 240 -0.14 -0.40 1.02
C GLY A 240 -0.12 0.88 0.21
N HIS A 241 0.74 1.82 0.59
CA HIS A 241 0.86 3.13 -0.04
C HIS A 241 1.15 3.00 -1.54
N VAL A 242 2.20 2.26 -1.90
CA VAL A 242 2.60 2.08 -3.30
C VAL A 242 1.54 1.33 -4.10
N PHE A 243 0.92 0.30 -3.51
CA PHE A 243 -0.18 -0.44 -4.16
C PHE A 243 -1.37 0.47 -4.48
N ALA A 244 -1.84 1.24 -3.50
CA ALA A 244 -3.00 2.11 -3.67
C ALA A 244 -2.74 3.26 -4.65
N LEU A 245 -1.59 3.93 -4.52
CA LEU A 245 -1.18 5.00 -5.42
C LEU A 245 -0.98 4.48 -6.86
N GLY A 246 -0.37 3.31 -7.02
CA GLY A 246 -0.21 2.65 -8.31
C GLY A 246 -1.55 2.26 -8.95
N ALA A 247 -2.48 1.71 -8.16
CA ALA A 247 -3.84 1.41 -8.62
C ALA A 247 -4.53 2.68 -9.12
N ILE A 248 -4.54 3.76 -8.34
CA ILE A 248 -5.15 5.04 -8.74
C ILE A 248 -4.48 5.58 -10.02
N ALA A 249 -3.15 5.59 -10.07
CA ALA A 249 -2.40 6.08 -11.22
C ALA A 249 -2.76 5.35 -12.53
N ARG A 250 -3.15 4.08 -12.43
CA ARG A 250 -3.42 3.21 -13.58
C ARG A 250 -4.90 3.13 -13.96
N VAL A 251 -5.82 3.02 -13.00
CA VAL A 251 -7.23 2.67 -13.28
C VAL A 251 -8.23 3.80 -13.02
N VAL A 252 -7.85 4.87 -12.33
CA VAL A 252 -8.74 6.02 -12.05
C VAL A 252 -8.58 7.07 -13.15
N ASP A 253 -9.70 7.44 -13.77
CA ASP A 253 -9.78 8.41 -14.87
C ASP A 253 -10.10 9.84 -14.42
N ASP A 254 -10.32 10.10 -13.13
CA ASP A 254 -10.36 11.46 -12.60
C ASP A 254 -8.95 12.07 -12.65
N PRO A 255 -8.71 13.13 -13.44
CA PRO A 255 -7.37 13.66 -13.66
C PRO A 255 -6.75 14.29 -12.41
N VAL A 256 -7.57 14.81 -11.48
CA VAL A 256 -7.08 15.45 -10.26
C VAL A 256 -6.61 14.38 -9.28
N LEU A 257 -7.43 13.36 -9.04
CA LEU A 257 -7.08 12.26 -8.14
C LEU A 257 -5.87 11.48 -8.67
N ARG A 258 -5.84 11.20 -9.99
CA ARG A 258 -4.73 10.55 -10.65
C ARG A 258 -3.43 11.35 -10.53
N ALA A 259 -3.48 12.68 -10.73
CA ALA A 259 -2.29 13.52 -10.62
C ALA A 259 -1.71 13.55 -9.19
N GLN A 260 -2.56 13.56 -8.15
CA GLN A 260 -2.10 13.48 -6.75
C GLN A 260 -1.39 12.15 -6.47
N ALA A 261 -1.97 11.03 -6.93
CA ALA A 261 -1.38 9.71 -6.75
C ALA A 261 -0.03 9.58 -7.47
N VAL A 262 0.04 10.04 -8.72
CA VAL A 262 1.27 10.08 -9.52
C VAL A 262 2.35 10.93 -8.85
N ASP A 263 1.98 12.09 -8.31
CA ASP A 263 2.94 12.96 -7.63
C ASP A 263 3.52 12.31 -6.37
N MET A 264 2.69 11.72 -5.51
CA MET A 264 3.18 11.02 -4.31
C MET A 264 4.03 9.80 -4.67
N LEU A 265 3.61 8.99 -5.64
CA LEU A 265 4.35 7.83 -6.12
C LEU A 265 5.73 8.22 -6.69
N ARG A 266 5.78 9.33 -7.45
CA ARG A 266 7.03 9.91 -7.95
C ARG A 266 7.95 10.30 -6.79
N GLN A 267 7.43 11.01 -5.78
CA GLN A 267 8.22 11.41 -4.62
C GLN A 267 8.80 10.21 -3.85
N VAL A 268 8.02 9.14 -3.66
CA VAL A 268 8.49 7.89 -3.04
C VAL A 268 9.64 7.28 -3.85
N SER A 269 9.48 7.18 -5.18
CA SER A 269 10.50 6.59 -6.03
C SER A 269 11.77 7.44 -6.11
N GLU A 270 11.64 8.76 -6.15
CA GLU A 270 12.78 9.69 -6.10
C GLU A 270 13.51 9.60 -4.76
N HIS A 271 12.76 9.47 -3.65
CA HIS A 271 13.33 9.27 -2.32
C HIS A 271 14.16 7.98 -2.27
N LEU A 272 13.61 6.85 -2.68
CA LEU A 272 14.33 5.57 -2.67
C LEU A 272 15.57 5.61 -3.56
N ALA A 273 15.45 6.14 -4.78
CA ALA A 273 16.57 6.25 -5.71
C ALA A 273 17.69 7.16 -5.18
N ALA A 274 17.36 8.21 -4.42
CA ALA A 274 18.34 9.13 -3.84
C ALA A 274 19.05 8.57 -2.60
N HIS A 275 18.53 7.49 -2.00
CA HIS A 275 19.00 6.96 -0.72
C HIS A 275 19.29 5.45 -0.79
N ASP A 276 19.82 4.99 -1.91
CA ASP A 276 20.25 3.60 -2.11
C ASP A 276 19.15 2.58 -1.75
N MET A 277 17.91 2.89 -2.13
CA MET A 277 16.72 2.08 -1.89
C MET A 277 16.40 1.85 -0.40
N ALA A 278 16.75 2.81 0.43
CA ALA A 278 16.35 2.89 1.84
C ALA A 278 15.55 4.17 2.12
N PHE A 279 14.69 4.13 3.14
CA PHE A 279 14.00 5.32 3.64
C PHE A 279 14.88 6.06 4.65
N VAL A 280 15.07 7.35 4.40
CA VAL A 280 15.70 8.29 5.33
C VAL A 280 14.61 9.11 5.99
N ASP A 281 14.59 9.07 7.33
CA ASP A 281 13.53 9.65 8.14
C ASP A 281 13.64 11.18 8.25
N TRP A 282 12.65 11.82 8.89
CA TRP A 282 12.56 13.27 9.10
C TRP A 282 13.83 13.90 9.74
N ASP A 283 14.60 13.11 10.50
CA ASP A 283 15.81 13.54 11.19
C ASP A 283 17.11 13.22 10.41
N GLY A 284 17.00 12.77 9.16
CA GLY A 284 18.12 12.46 8.30
C GLY A 284 18.78 11.10 8.58
N ARG A 285 18.23 10.28 9.48
CA ARG A 285 18.74 8.94 9.77
C ARG A 285 17.95 7.89 8.97
N THR A 286 18.63 6.87 8.47
CA THR A 286 17.99 5.71 7.84
C THR A 286 17.08 4.98 8.84
N THR A 287 15.89 4.59 8.42
CA THR A 287 15.00 3.82 9.29
C THR A 287 15.51 2.40 9.48
N GLN A 288 15.06 1.75 10.55
CA GLN A 288 15.51 0.39 10.88
C GLN A 288 15.05 -0.63 9.83
N TRP A 289 13.78 -0.59 9.45
CA TRP A 289 13.10 -1.60 8.62
C TRP A 289 12.58 -1.05 7.27
N GLY A 290 12.88 0.20 6.92
CA GLY A 290 12.49 0.80 5.65
C GLY A 290 13.58 0.62 4.59
N LYS A 291 13.90 -0.62 4.23
CA LYS A 291 14.95 -0.94 3.26
C LYS A 291 14.39 -1.89 2.22
N VAL A 292 14.63 -1.63 0.95
CA VAL A 292 14.07 -2.45 -0.13
C VAL A 292 15.15 -2.84 -1.15
N TYR A 293 16.37 -3.06 -0.65
CA TYR A 293 17.52 -3.55 -1.43
C TYR A 293 17.98 -4.95 -1.03
N PRO A 294 18.48 -5.76 -1.98
CA PRO A 294 19.00 -7.08 -1.68
C PRO A 294 20.19 -7.01 -0.71
N GLY A 295 20.22 -7.93 0.24
CA GLY A 295 21.29 -8.00 1.24
C GLY A 295 21.19 -6.99 2.39
N ALA A 296 20.07 -6.27 2.52
CA ALA A 296 19.84 -5.45 3.71
C ALA A 296 19.85 -6.34 4.98
N PRO A 297 20.54 -5.94 6.06
CA PRO A 297 20.63 -6.75 7.27
C PRO A 297 19.27 -6.94 7.95
N GLY A 298 18.96 -8.18 8.35
CA GLY A 298 17.77 -8.51 9.14
C GLY A 298 16.58 -9.06 8.36
N ASP A 299 16.70 -9.20 7.04
CA ASP A 299 15.62 -9.66 6.15
C ASP A 299 16.14 -10.62 5.06
N THR A 300 15.21 -11.28 4.36
CA THR A 300 15.52 -12.20 3.26
C THR A 300 15.88 -11.42 1.99
N PRO A 301 17.10 -11.56 1.43
CA PRO A 301 17.55 -10.77 0.28
C PRO A 301 16.61 -10.80 -0.93
N GLY A 302 16.12 -11.97 -1.32
CA GLY A 302 15.20 -12.10 -2.46
C GLY A 302 13.83 -11.47 -2.25
N TYR A 303 13.31 -11.49 -1.01
CA TYR A 303 12.06 -10.77 -0.70
C TYR A 303 12.25 -9.25 -0.88
N LEU A 304 13.33 -8.69 -0.35
CA LEU A 304 13.63 -7.26 -0.50
C LEU A 304 13.88 -6.89 -1.96
N ALA A 305 14.51 -7.79 -2.72
CA ALA A 305 14.71 -7.60 -4.13
C ALA A 305 13.37 -7.47 -4.87
N ILE A 306 12.46 -8.43 -4.68
CA ILE A 306 11.11 -8.37 -5.28
C ILE A 306 10.38 -7.10 -4.84
N LEU A 307 10.43 -6.77 -3.56
CA LEU A 307 9.74 -5.61 -3.01
C LEU A 307 10.24 -4.30 -3.63
N GLY A 308 11.56 -4.09 -3.65
CA GLY A 308 12.17 -2.90 -4.23
C GLY A 308 11.92 -2.77 -5.73
N MET A 309 12.05 -3.86 -6.49
CA MET A 309 11.70 -3.84 -7.91
C MET A 309 10.21 -3.57 -8.13
N SER A 310 9.34 -4.13 -7.29
CA SER A 310 7.89 -3.91 -7.39
C SER A 310 7.54 -2.45 -7.15
N PHE A 311 8.21 -1.78 -6.20
CA PHE A 311 8.03 -0.35 -5.96
C PHE A 311 8.50 0.49 -7.15
N ALA A 312 9.71 0.21 -7.65
CA ALA A 312 10.27 0.92 -8.80
C ALA A 312 9.43 0.71 -10.07
N ALA A 313 8.98 -0.53 -10.34
CA ALA A 313 8.13 -0.84 -11.49
C ALA A 313 6.76 -0.15 -11.40
N THR A 314 6.16 -0.13 -10.19
CA THR A 314 4.88 0.55 -9.95
C THR A 314 5.02 2.04 -10.21
N ALA A 315 6.11 2.67 -9.75
CA ALA A 315 6.38 4.08 -10.01
C ALA A 315 6.67 4.37 -11.49
N ALA A 316 7.53 3.58 -12.14
CA ALA A 316 7.85 3.76 -13.56
C ALA A 316 6.59 3.65 -14.44
N THR A 317 5.78 2.62 -14.24
CA THR A 317 4.58 2.38 -15.05
C THR A 317 3.41 3.27 -14.68
N GLY A 318 3.24 3.60 -13.39
CA GLY A 318 2.16 4.45 -12.91
C GLY A 318 2.34 5.93 -13.26
N THR A 319 3.59 6.42 -13.23
CA THR A 319 3.90 7.83 -13.51
C THR A 319 4.13 8.10 -15.00
N GLY A 320 4.65 7.12 -15.74
CA GLY A 320 5.13 7.31 -17.11
C GLY A 320 6.38 8.20 -17.21
N ASP A 321 7.08 8.49 -16.11
CA ASP A 321 8.30 9.31 -16.10
C ASP A 321 9.49 8.51 -16.66
N PRO A 322 10.11 8.93 -17.78
CA PRO A 322 11.25 8.22 -18.37
C PRO A 322 12.45 8.10 -17.43
N ARG A 323 12.62 9.02 -16.47
CA ARG A 323 13.71 8.95 -15.48
C ARG A 323 13.48 7.82 -14.49
N LEU A 324 12.24 7.62 -14.05
CA LEU A 324 11.89 6.51 -13.16
C LEU A 324 11.93 5.16 -13.87
N ASP A 325 11.53 5.11 -15.15
CA ASP A 325 11.74 3.92 -16.00
C ASP A 325 13.23 3.58 -16.14
N ALA A 326 14.09 4.58 -16.36
CA ALA A 326 15.54 4.38 -16.41
C ALA A 326 16.10 3.88 -15.07
N SER A 327 15.67 4.45 -13.93
CA SER A 327 16.07 3.98 -12.60
C SER A 327 15.60 2.54 -12.33
N TYR A 328 14.36 2.19 -12.69
CA TYR A 328 13.85 0.83 -12.59
C TYR A 328 14.68 -0.16 -13.42
N ARG A 329 15.00 0.20 -14.67
CA ARG A 329 15.86 -0.63 -15.53
C ARG A 329 17.27 -0.79 -14.97
N ALA A 330 17.83 0.25 -14.36
CA ALA A 330 19.15 0.18 -13.74
C ALA A 330 19.16 -0.80 -12.55
N LEU A 331 18.14 -0.72 -11.68
CA LEU A 331 18.00 -1.63 -10.53
C LEU A 331 17.95 -3.11 -10.94
N ALA A 332 17.30 -3.42 -12.06
CA ALA A 332 17.20 -4.79 -12.56
C ALA A 332 18.57 -5.42 -12.85
N TRP A 333 19.59 -4.62 -13.18
CA TRP A 333 20.94 -5.13 -13.52
C TRP A 333 21.91 -5.16 -12.33
N ASP A 334 21.59 -4.54 -11.21
CA ASP A 334 22.43 -4.41 -10.01
C ASP A 334 22.04 -5.43 -8.91
N ALA A 335 22.14 -6.73 -9.21
CA ALA A 335 21.91 -7.89 -8.32
C ALA A 335 20.46 -8.28 -7.98
N TYR A 336 19.47 -7.41 -8.20
CA TYR A 336 18.07 -7.72 -7.91
C TYR A 336 17.56 -8.97 -8.66
N LEU A 337 17.82 -9.10 -9.96
CA LEU A 337 17.34 -10.26 -10.74
C LEU A 337 17.97 -11.57 -10.26
N ASP A 338 19.24 -11.56 -9.88
CA ASP A 338 19.95 -12.75 -9.39
C ASP A 338 19.40 -13.21 -8.03
N ASP A 339 19.07 -12.28 -7.12
CA ASP A 339 18.48 -12.60 -5.82
C ASP A 339 17.01 -13.02 -5.91
N ILE A 340 16.29 -12.52 -6.93
CA ILE A 340 14.92 -12.95 -7.23
C ILE A 340 14.93 -14.37 -7.76
N ASP A 341 15.78 -14.69 -8.73
CA ASP A 341 15.89 -16.04 -9.29
C ASP A 341 16.24 -17.07 -8.20
N GLN A 342 17.18 -16.72 -7.32
CA GLN A 342 17.52 -17.52 -6.14
C GLN A 342 16.32 -17.78 -5.21
N TRP A 343 15.45 -16.78 -5.02
CA TRP A 343 14.29 -16.89 -4.13
C TRP A 343 13.12 -17.63 -4.77
N THR A 344 12.87 -17.43 -6.07
CA THR A 344 11.80 -18.14 -6.79
C THR A 344 12.15 -19.61 -7.04
N GLY A 345 13.45 -19.94 -7.03
CA GLY A 345 13.98 -21.28 -7.26
C GLY A 345 13.76 -21.78 -8.70
N PRO A 346 14.51 -22.79 -9.16
CA PRO A 346 14.36 -23.33 -10.51
C PRO A 346 13.02 -24.05 -10.76
N ASP A 347 12.30 -24.43 -9.69
CA ASP A 347 11.06 -25.22 -9.75
C ASP A 347 9.80 -24.40 -9.36
N GLY A 348 9.89 -23.08 -9.22
CA GLY A 348 8.74 -22.20 -9.01
C GLY A 348 7.93 -22.42 -7.70
N CYS A 349 8.44 -23.19 -6.74
CA CYS A 349 7.70 -23.59 -5.53
C CYS A 349 8.45 -23.35 -4.21
N GLY A 350 9.50 -22.52 -4.19
CA GLY A 350 10.38 -22.35 -3.03
C GLY A 350 10.15 -21.15 -2.13
N ALA A 351 9.09 -20.35 -2.33
CA ALA A 351 8.85 -19.14 -1.55
C ALA A 351 8.38 -19.47 -0.12
N ASN A 352 9.31 -19.74 0.81
CA ASN A 352 8.99 -19.74 2.23
C ASN A 352 9.22 -18.32 2.78
N TRP A 353 8.13 -17.61 3.05
CA TRP A 353 8.13 -16.33 3.77
C TRP A 353 8.70 -16.44 5.19
N ASN A 354 8.95 -17.66 5.68
CA ASN A 354 9.33 -17.98 7.06
C ASN A 354 10.65 -18.77 7.20
N ASN A 355 11.63 -18.60 6.30
CA ASN A 355 12.97 -19.19 6.52
C ASN A 355 13.98 -18.17 7.02
#